data_AF-A0A0F8ZM17-F1
#
_entry.id   AF-A0A0F8ZM17-F1
#
_cell.length_a   1.000
_cell.length_b   1.000
_cell.length_c   1.000
_cell.angle_alpha   90.00
_cell.angle_beta   90.00
_cell.angle_gamma   90.00
#
_symmetry.space_group_name_H-M   'P 1'
#
loop_
_entity.id
_entity.type
_entity.pdbx_description
1 polymer ?
#
loop_
_entity_poly.entity_id
_entity_poly.type
_entity_poly.pdbx_seq_one_letter_code
_entity_poly.pdbx_strand_id
1 'polypeptide(L)'
;PSANLPSLMFRAMRLIPNLGRGRATFYMSRDMLTFLRRQLAAATSMSTLQISNVGGKMVTAFQGIPIKRSDTLSSDETRVT
;
A
#
# COMPACT_ATOMS: atom_id res chain seq x y z
N PRO A 1 18.29 4.77 -8.09
CA PRO A 1 17.37 5.45 -7.13
C PRO A 1 16.33 4.46 -6.60
N SER A 2 16.46 4.06 -5.34
CA SER A 2 15.49 3.20 -4.66
C SER A 2 14.13 3.90 -4.62
N ALA A 3 13.10 3.30 -5.22
CA ALA A 3 11.76 3.86 -5.22
C ALA A 3 11.21 3.90 -3.79
N ASN A 4 10.91 5.10 -3.29
CA ASN A 4 10.25 5.29 -2.00
C ASN A 4 8.75 5.07 -2.19
N LEU A 5 8.31 3.85 -1.93
CA LEU A 5 6.94 3.39 -2.16
C LEU A 5 5.92 4.17 -1.31
N PRO A 6 6.15 4.45 -0.01
CA PRO A 6 5.27 5.33 0.77
C PRO A 6 5.02 6.70 0.13
N SER A 7 6.06 7.36 -0.38
CA SER A 7 5.92 8.67 -1.05
C SER A 7 5.04 8.59 -2.31
N LEU A 8 5.21 7.53 -3.10
CA LEU A 8 4.38 7.28 -4.28
C LEU A 8 2.92 7.00 -3.91
N MET A 9 2.67 6.27 -2.82
CA MET A 9 1.31 6.03 -2.31
C MET A 9 0.63 7.33 -1.87
N PHE A 10 1.34 8.25 -1.20
CA PHE A 10 0.80 9.57 -0.86
C PHE A 10 0.43 10.38 -2.10
N ARG A 11 1.30 10.37 -3.12
CA ARG A 11 0.99 11.03 -4.40
C ARG A 11 -0.24 10.42 -5.07
N ALA A 12 -0.36 9.09 -5.08
CA ALA A 12 -1.50 8.39 -5.65
C ALA A 12 -2.82 8.72 -4.94
N MET A 13 -2.81 8.85 -3.61
CA MET A 13 -4.00 9.30 -2.86
C MET A 13 -4.48 10.69 -3.27
N ARG A 14 -3.54 11.60 -3.58
CA ARG A 14 -3.88 12.97 -3.98
C ARG A 14 -4.47 13.09 -5.38
N LEU A 15 -4.27 12.07 -6.24
CA LEU A 15 -4.90 12.01 -7.56
C LEU A 15 -6.40 11.70 -7.45
N ILE A 16 -6.85 11.09 -6.35
CA ILE A 16 -8.26 10.74 -6.15
C ILE A 16 -8.96 11.96 -5.53
N PRO A 17 -9.95 12.57 -6.20
CA PRO A 17 -10.56 13.82 -5.75
C PRO A 17 -11.43 13.67 -4.49
N ASN A 18 -12.01 12.49 -4.26
CA ASN A 18 -12.79 12.20 -3.06
C ASN A 18 -12.70 10.73 -2.67
N LEU A 19 -11.93 10.42 -1.63
CA LEU A 19 -11.78 9.06 -1.10
C LEU A 19 -13.01 8.57 -0.32
N GLY A 20 -13.88 9.47 0.13
CA GLY A 20 -15.09 9.12 0.89
C GLY A 20 -16.25 8.67 0.01
N ARG A 21 -16.21 8.93 -1.30
CA ARG A 21 -17.24 8.50 -2.25
C ARG A 21 -16.92 7.09 -2.79
N GLY A 22 -16.89 6.10 -1.90
CA GLY A 22 -16.68 4.69 -2.27
C GLY A 22 -15.83 3.92 -1.25
N ARG A 23 -15.38 2.72 -1.65
CA ARG A 23 -14.49 1.86 -0.85
C ARG A 23 -13.13 1.75 -1.53
N ALA A 24 -12.27 2.74 -1.30
CA ALA A 24 -10.89 2.69 -1.80
C ALA A 24 -10.14 1.48 -1.22
N THR A 25 -9.30 0.83 -2.02
CA THR A 25 -8.48 -0.31 -1.59
C THR A 25 -7.22 -0.36 -2.46
N PHE A 26 -6.06 -0.57 -1.84
CA PHE A 26 -4.83 -0.84 -2.58
C PHE A 26 -4.71 -2.34 -2.86
N TYR A 27 -4.37 -2.70 -4.10
CA TYR A 27 -4.03 -4.06 -4.49
C TYR A 27 -2.55 -4.14 -4.80
N MET A 28 -1.86 -5.14 -4.24
CA MET A 28 -0.43 -5.35 -4.48
C MET A 28 -0.07 -6.84 -4.40
N SER A 29 1.00 -7.21 -5.08
CA SER A 29 1.60 -8.55 -4.99
C SER A 29 2.27 -8.79 -3.63
N ARG A 30 2.61 -10.04 -3.35
CA ARG A 30 3.26 -10.45 -2.08
C ARG A 30 4.61 -9.75 -1.87
N ASP A 31 5.39 -9.59 -2.93
CA ASP A 31 6.73 -9.02 -2.84
C ASP A 31 6.68 -7.52 -2.58
N MET A 32 5.80 -6.81 -3.30
CA MET A 32 5.56 -5.38 -3.09
C MET A 32 5.06 -5.06 -1.68
N LEU A 33 4.19 -5.90 -1.12
CA LEU A 33 3.74 -5.78 0.27
C LEU A 33 4.91 -5.94 1.27
N THR A 34 5.84 -6.86 0.97
CA THR A 34 7.03 -7.09 1.80
C THR A 34 7.99 -5.89 1.72
N PHE A 35 8.20 -5.33 0.54
CA PHE A 35 8.98 -4.10 0.37
C PHE A 35 8.35 -2.91 1.08
N LEU A 36 7.03 -2.73 0.98
CA LEU A 36 6.30 -1.67 1.68
C LEU A 36 6.53 -1.75 3.19
N ARG A 37 6.38 -2.94 3.77
CA ARG A 37 6.62 -3.16 5.21
C ARG A 37 8.06 -2.86 5.61
N ARG A 38 9.04 -3.30 4.81
CA ARG A 38 10.47 -3.02 5.07
C ARG A 38 10.77 -1.52 5.01
N GLN A 39 10.24 -0.81 4.02
CA GLN A 39 10.47 0.64 3.89
C GLN A 39 9.81 1.44 5.02
N LEU A 40 8.60 1.05 5.44
CA LEU A 40 7.91 1.70 6.56
C LEU A 40 8.56 1.43 7.92
N ALA A 41 9.11 0.22 8.11
CA ALA A 41 9.89 -0.15 9.29
C ALA A 41 11.28 0.50 9.34
N ALA A 42 11.77 1.04 8.22
CA ALA A 42 12.97 1.88 8.18
C ALA A 42 12.66 3.36 8.41
N ALA A 43 11.44 3.80 8.09
CA ALA A 43 10.95 5.18 8.22
C ALA A 43 10.26 5.48 9.57
N THR A 44 10.50 4.65 10.59
CA THR A 44 9.73 4.47 11.84
C THR A 44 9.39 5.74 12.62
N SER A 45 10.09 6.86 12.40
CA SER A 45 9.80 8.12 13.08
C SER A 45 8.46 8.77 12.66
N MET A 46 7.79 8.32 11.58
CA MET A 46 6.57 8.96 11.07
C MET A 46 5.48 8.01 10.51
N SER A 47 5.59 6.69 10.73
CA SER A 47 4.74 5.71 10.03
C SER A 47 3.33 5.58 10.63
N THR A 48 2.32 6.12 9.94
CA THR A 48 0.87 5.90 10.21
C THR A 48 0.36 4.53 9.73
N LEU A 49 1.22 3.50 9.73
CA LEU A 49 0.80 2.15 9.33
C LEU A 49 0.05 1.49 10.48
N GLN A 50 -1.25 1.26 10.29
CA GLN A 50 -2.08 0.59 11.28
C GLN A 50 -2.26 -0.87 10.85
N ILE A 51 -1.85 -1.79 11.72
CA ILE A 51 -2.11 -3.22 11.58
C ILE A 51 -3.26 -3.53 12.51
N SER A 52 -4.47 -3.64 11.96
CA SER A 52 -5.66 -3.98 12.73
C SER A 52 -6.03 -5.45 12.51
N ASN A 53 -6.31 -6.16 13.61
CA ASN A 53 -6.86 -7.50 13.56
C ASN A 53 -8.39 -7.40 13.46
N VAL A 54 -8.95 -7.59 12.27
CA VAL A 54 -10.41 -7.59 12.07
C VAL A 54 -10.84 -9.04 11.82
N GLY A 55 -11.52 -9.64 12.81
CA GLY A 55 -12.06 -11.01 12.69
C GLY A 55 -10.99 -12.10 12.49
N GLY A 56 -9.83 -11.96 13.12
CA GLY A 56 -8.71 -12.92 12.99
C GLY A 56 -7.85 -12.72 11.74
N LYS A 57 -8.20 -11.77 10.86
CA LYS A 57 -7.42 -11.43 9.67
C LYS A 57 -6.61 -10.16 9.93
N MET A 58 -5.29 -10.26 9.79
CA MET A 58 -4.41 -9.09 9.84
C MET A 58 -4.65 -8.22 8.61
N VAL A 59 -5.29 -7.08 8.80
CA VAL A 59 -5.50 -6.08 7.75
C VAL A 59 -4.47 -4.98 7.96
N THR A 60 -3.61 -4.79 6.97
CA THR A 60 -2.71 -3.64 6.94
C THR A 60 -3.45 -2.49 6.26
N ALA A 61 -3.61 -1.37 6.95
CA ALA A 61 -4.20 -0.16 6.40
C ALA A 61 -3.16 0.96 6.31
N PHE A 62 -3.20 1.72 5.23
CA PHE A 62 -2.35 2.89 5.02
C PHE A 62 -3.25 4.13 4.90
N GLN A 63 -3.10 5.08 5.83
CA GLN A 63 -4.00 6.24 5.97
C GLN A 63 -5.50 5.88 6.00
N GLY A 64 -5.85 4.75 6.64
CA GLY A 64 -7.23 4.25 6.70
C GLY A 64 -7.73 3.53 5.44
N ILE A 65 -6.93 3.46 4.38
CA ILE A 65 -7.25 2.67 3.18
C ILE A 65 -6.73 1.23 3.37
N PRO A 66 -7.59 0.21 3.24
CA PRO A 66 -7.17 -1.18 3.36
C PRO A 66 -6.26 -1.59 2.20
N ILE A 67 -5.25 -2.41 2.51
CA ILE A 67 -4.38 -3.06 1.54
C ILE A 67 -4.80 -4.53 1.40
N LYS A 68 -5.01 -4.98 0.15
CA LYS A 68 -5.28 -6.37 -0.21
C LYS A 68 -4.11 -6.95 -1.01
N ARG A 69 -3.73 -8.18 -0.65
CA ARG A 69 -2.84 -8.99 -1.47
C ARG A 69 -3.64 -9.58 -2.65
N SER A 70 -3.14 -9.42 -3.88
CA SER A 70 -3.66 -10.12 -5.06
C SER A 70 -2.53 -10.96 -5.65
N ASP A 71 -2.78 -12.26 -5.82
CA ASP A 71 -1.81 -13.18 -6.43
C ASP A 71 -1.91 -13.17 -7.97
N THR A 72 -2.91 -12.48 -8.54
CA THR A 72 -3.07 -12.27 -9.99
C THR A 72 -2.18 -11.16 -10.56
N LEU A 73 -1.64 -10.30 -9.70
CA LEU A 73 -0.72 -9.23 -10.12
C LEU A 73 0.66 -9.83 -10.37
N SER A 74 1.08 -9.88 -11.63
CA SER A 74 2.41 -10.36 -12.02
C SER A 74 3.46 -9.28 -11.73
N SER A 75 4.65 -9.68 -11.27
CA SER A 75 5.80 -8.78 -11.12
C SER A 75 6.45 -8.43 -12.47
N ASP A 76 6.20 -9.24 -13.49
CA ASP A 76 6.94 -9.23 -14.76
C ASP A 76 6.12 -8.54 -15.87
N GLU A 77 5.42 -7.46 -15.52
CA GLU A 77 4.70 -6.64 -16.50
C GLU A 77 5.69 -5.84 -17.37
N THR A 78 5.34 -5.69 -18.64
CA THR A 78 6.18 -4.91 -19.58
C THR A 78 6.23 -3.45 -19.16
N ARG A 79 7.43 -2.86 -19.14
CA ARG A 79 7.64 -1.47 -18.76
C ARG A 79 6.92 -0.52 -19.73
N VAL A 80 5.93 0.21 -19.23
CA VAL A 80 5.28 1.30 -19.96
C VAL A 80 6.25 2.49 -20.05
N THR A 81 6.39 3.07 -21.24
CA THR A 81 7.28 4.22 -21.52
C THR A 81 6.46 5.47 -21.84
#